data_AF-A0A6N9BZL7-F1
#
_entry.id   AF-A0A6N9BZL7-F1
#
_cell.length_a   1.000
_cell.length_b   1.000
_cell.length_c   1.000
_cell.angle_alpha   90.00
_cell.angle_beta   90.00
_cell.angle_gamma   90.00
#
_symmetry.space_group_name_H-M   'P 1'
#
loop_
_entity.id
_entity.type
_entity.pdbx_description
1 polymer ?
#
loop_
_entity_poly.entity_id
_entity_poly.type
_entity_poly.pdbx_seq_one_letter_code
_entity_poly.pdbx_strand_id
1 'polypeptide(L)' 'MLAKLTSKNQLTLPKDIVSSFPGVSYFEVSERSGRIVLSPVRLNQGDAVRRKLRDLGITDKDVQEAIRWARRDD' A
#
# COMPACT_ATOMS: atom_id res chain seq x y z
N MET A 1 -2.84 -18.94 18.64
CA MET A 1 -3.13 -17.62 19.29
C MET A 1 -4.60 -17.28 19.05
N LEU A 2 -5.24 -16.62 20.01
CA LEU A 2 -6.64 -16.20 19.92
C LEU A 2 -6.72 -14.68 20.04
N ALA A 3 -7.64 -14.06 19.32
CA ALA A 3 -7.97 -12.64 19.45
C ALA A 3 -9.40 -12.51 19.97
N LYS A 4 -9.63 -11.49 20.82
CA LYS A 4 -10.96 -11.22 21.39
C LYS A 4 -11.63 -10.10 20.61
N LEU A 5 -12.89 -10.33 20.24
CA LEU A 5 -13.78 -9.26 19.79
C LEU A 5 -14.29 -8.49 21.00
N THR A 6 -14.05 -7.19 21.05
CA THR A 6 -14.57 -6.33 22.12
C THR A 6 -16.01 -5.91 21.85
N SER A 7 -16.69 -5.39 22.87
CA SER A 7 -18.05 -4.84 22.73
C SER A 7 -18.13 -3.64 21.78
N LYS A 8 -17.00 -3.01 21.44
CA LYS A 8 -16.91 -1.92 20.47
C LYS A 8 -16.58 -2.41 19.05
N ASN A 9 -16.73 -3.70 18.78
CA ASN A 9 -16.38 -4.33 17.51
C ASN A 9 -14.89 -4.14 17.13
N GLN A 10 -14.00 -4.14 18.13
CA GLN A 10 -12.56 -4.06 17.89
C GLN A 10 -11.93 -5.45 18.00
N LEU A 11 -11.09 -5.80 17.03
CA LEU A 11 -10.26 -7.00 17.03
C LEU A 11 -8.80 -6.59 17.09
N THR A 12 -8.11 -6.95 18.18
CA THR A 12 -6.67 -6.71 18.31
C THR A 12 -5.89 -7.94 17.87
N LEU A 13 -5.01 -7.76 16.88
CA LEU A 13 -4.17 -8.85 16.38
C LEU A 13 -2.92 -9.02 17.24
N PRO A 14 -2.45 -10.27 17.48
CA PRO A 14 -1.18 -10.51 18.16
C PRO A 14 -0.01 -9.86 17.41
N LYS A 15 0.93 -9.30 18.18
CA LYS A 15 2.11 -8.61 17.64
C LYS A 15 2.93 -9.50 16.69
N ASP A 16 3.04 -10.79 17.01
CA ASP A 16 3.81 -11.77 16.23
C ASP A 16 3.23 -12.01 14.84
N ILE A 17 1.92 -11.81 14.66
CA ILE A 17 1.29 -11.90 13.33
C ILE A 17 1.52 -10.59 12.56
N VAL A 18 1.34 -9.44 13.22
CA VAL A 18 1.49 -8.12 12.59
C VAL A 18 2.93 -7.86 12.15
N SER A 19 3.93 -8.36 12.88
CA SER A 19 5.35 -8.21 12.53
C SER A 19 5.72 -8.84 11.19
N SER A 20 4.92 -9.79 10.69
CA SER A 20 5.09 -10.39 9.36
C SER A 20 4.70 -9.46 8.21
N PHE A 21 4.05 -8.31 8.50
CA PHE A 21 3.57 -7.34 7.52
C PHE A 21 4.15 -5.94 7.76
N PRO A 22 5.47 -5.73 7.57
CA PRO A 22 6.12 -4.46 7.86
C PRO A 22 5.64 -3.34 6.92
N GLY A 23 5.38 -2.15 7.49
CA GLY A 23 4.97 -0.96 6.74
C GLY A 23 3.52 -0.98 6.25
N VAL A 24 2.72 -1.96 6.67
CA VAL A 24 1.28 -2.01 6.39
C VAL A 24 0.52 -1.29 7.49
N SER A 25 -0.21 -0.23 7.12
CA SER A 25 -1.07 0.51 8.04
C SER A 25 -2.55 0.18 7.90
N TYR A 26 -2.94 -0.46 6.79
CA TYR A 26 -4.33 -0.74 6.46
C TYR A 26 -4.48 -2.14 5.89
N PHE A 27 -5.59 -2.77 6.23
CA PHE A 27 -6.01 -4.04 5.66
C PHE A 27 -7.39 -3.87 5.05
N GLU A 28 -7.56 -4.39 3.84
CA GLU A 28 -8.89 -4.69 3.32
C GLU A 28 -9.46 -5.86 4.14
N VAL A 29 -10.73 -5.76 4.51
CA VAL A 29 -11.42 -6.75 5.33
C VAL A 29 -12.53 -7.38 4.50
N SER A 30 -12.51 -8.70 4.36
CA SER A 30 -13.56 -9.46 3.69
C SER A 30 -13.92 -10.72 4.46
N GLU A 31 -15.10 -11.26 4.19
CA GLU A 31 -15.54 -12.57 4.68
C GLU A 31 -15.35 -13.61 3.57
N ARG A 32 -14.75 -14.75 3.91
CA ARG A 32 -14.61 -15.89 2.99
C ARG A 32 -14.81 -17.21 3.74
N SER A 33 -15.94 -17.86 3.50
CA SER A 33 -16.25 -19.19 4.05
C SER A 33 -16.22 -19.27 5.58
N GLY A 34 -16.86 -18.31 6.25
CA GLY A 34 -16.91 -18.14 7.69
C GLY A 34 -15.63 -17.55 8.29
N ARG A 35 -14.70 -17.03 7.48
CA ARG A 35 -13.42 -16.50 7.94
C ARG A 35 -13.28 -15.03 7.60
N ILE A 36 -12.79 -14.24 8.55
CA ILE A 36 -12.34 -12.87 8.29
C ILE A 36 -10.97 -12.96 7.61
N VAL A 37 -10.88 -12.43 6.40
CA VAL A 37 -9.63 -12.31 5.64
C VAL A 37 -9.17 -10.86 5.71
N LEU A 38 -7.95 -10.67 6.17
CA LEU A 38 -7.28 -9.37 6.24
C LEU A 38 -6.19 -9.33 5.17
N SER A 39 -6.44 -8.57 4.11
CA SER A 39 -5.49 -8.41 3.01
C SER A 39 -4.73 -7.09 3.19
N PRO A 40 -3.39 -7.11 3.36
CA PRO A 40 -2.62 -5.88 3.53
C PRO A 40 -2.78 -5.00 2.30
N VAL A 41 -3.20 -3.76 2.50
CA VAL A 41 -3.29 -2.77 1.42
C VAL A 41 -2.26 -1.67 1.63
N ARG A 42 -1.54 -1.37 0.56
CA ARG A 42 -0.80 -0.11 0.49
C ARG A 42 -1.79 0.93 0.03
N LEU A 43 -2.27 1.78 0.93
CA LEU A 43 -2.93 3.01 0.51
C LEU A 43 -1.94 3.73 -0.41
N ASN A 44 -2.30 3.83 -1.68
CA ASN A 44 -1.39 4.26 -2.72
C ASN A 44 -0.77 5.60 -2.34
N GLN A 45 0.53 5.60 -2.04
CA GLN A 45 1.34 6.81 -2.03
C GLN A 45 1.52 7.38 -3.44
N GLY A 46 0.80 6.89 -4.46
CA GLY A 46 0.83 7.45 -5.81
C GLY A 46 0.65 8.97 -5.82
N ASP A 47 -0.22 9.51 -4.94
CA ASP A 47 -0.37 10.96 -4.81
C ASP A 47 0.81 11.63 -4.09
N ALA A 48 1.41 10.99 -3.11
CA ALA A 48 2.62 11.48 -2.45
C ALA A 48 3.83 11.45 -3.40
N VAL A 49 3.96 10.40 -4.21
CA VAL A 49 4.95 10.26 -5.28
C VAL A 49 4.71 11.31 -6.35
N ARG A 50 3.47 11.46 -6.86
CA ARG A 50 3.11 12.51 -7.83
C ARG A 50 3.37 13.91 -7.29
N ARG A 51 3.11 14.16 -6.00
CA ARG A 51 3.46 15.42 -5.35
C ARG A 51 4.98 15.61 -5.32
N LYS A 52 5.73 14.60 -4.88
CA LYS A 52 7.19 14.69 -4.82
C LYS A 52 7.83 14.89 -6.21
N LEU A 53 7.31 14.24 -7.24
CA LEU A 53 7.75 14.43 -8.63
C LEU A 53 7.50 15.88 -9.08
N ARG A 54 6.32 16.45 -8.78
CA ARG A 54 6.05 17.87 -9.05
C ARG A 54 6.97 18.82 -8.26
N ASP A 55 7.23 18.54 -6.99
CA ASP A 55 8.14 19.35 -6.16
C ASP A 55 9.57 19.32 -6.69
N LEU A 56 9.97 18.23 -7.35
CA LEU A 56 11.25 18.09 -8.04
C LEU A 56 11.25 18.70 -9.45
N GLY A 57 10.13 19.29 -9.88
CA GLY A 57 9.97 19.87 -11.22
C GLY A 57 9.81 18.82 -12.33
N ILE A 58 9.61 17.55 -11.98
CA ILE A 58 9.43 16.45 -12.94
C ILE A 58 7.98 16.45 -13.42
N THR A 59 7.84 16.61 -14.72
CA THR A 59 6.59 16.71 -15.45
C THR A 59 6.40 15.51 -16.39
N ASP A 60 5.20 15.38 -16.97
CA ASP A 60 4.93 14.37 -17.98
C ASP A 60 5.86 14.51 -19.20
N LYS A 61 6.36 15.72 -19.48
CA LYS A 61 7.32 15.96 -20.55
C LYS A 61 8.66 15.27 -20.28
N ASP A 62 9.13 15.29 -19.04
CA ASP A 62 10.39 14.63 -18.63
C ASP A 62 10.28 13.12 -18.79
N VAL A 63 9.09 12.54 -18.50
CA VAL A 63 8.81 11.12 -18.73
C VAL A 63 8.85 10.81 -20.23
N GLN A 64 8.25 11.64 -21.06
CA GLN A 64 8.26 11.46 -22.52
C GLN A 64 9.67 11.57 -23.11
N GLU A 65 10.49 12.49 -22.59
CA GLU A 65 11.89 12.64 -22.99
C GLU A 65 12.73 11.45 -22.57
N ALA A 66 12.56 10.96 -21.34
CA ALA A 66 13.24 9.76 -20.84
C ALA A 66 12.89 8.52 -21.68
N ILE A 67 11.61 8.34 -22.06
CA ILE A 67 11.19 7.24 -22.93
C ILE A 67 11.81 7.38 -24.33
N ARG A 68 11.82 8.58 -24.91
CA ARG A 68 12.46 8.82 -26.21
C ARG A 68 13.96 8.55 -26.17
N TRP A 69 14.63 8.95 -25.10
CA TRP A 69 16.05 8.69 -24.88
C TRP A 69 16.33 7.19 -24.75
N ALA A 70 15.58 6.47 -23.91
CA ALA A 70 15.75 5.03 -23.70
C ALA A 70 15.42 4.17 -24.93
N ARG A 71 14.67 4.72 -25.90
CA ARG A 71 14.32 4.05 -27.17
C ARG A 71 15.19 4.48 -28.35
N ARG A 72 16.19 5.34 -28.13
CA ARG A 72 17.26 5.46 -29.10
C ARG A 72 18.12 4.22 -28.94
N ASP A 73 17.97 3.28 -29.87
CA ASP A 73 19.04 2.33 -30.15
C ASP A 73 20.27 3.14 -30.57
N ASP A 74 21.47 2.72 -30.13
CA ASP A 74 22.75 3.28 -30.63
C ASP A 74 22.83 3.18 -32.16
#